data_AF-A0A8E2JM04-F1
#
_entry.id   AF-A0A8E2JM04-F1
#
_cell.length_a   1.000
_cell.length_b   1.000
_cell.length_c   1.000
_cell.angle_alpha   90.00
_cell.angle_beta   90.00
_cell.angle_gamma   90.00
#
_symmetry.space_group_name_H-M   'P 1'
#
loop_
_entity.id
_entity.type
_entity.pdbx_description
1 polymer ?
#
loop_
_entity_poly.entity_id
_entity_poly.type
_entity_poly.pdbx_seq_one_letter_code
_entity_poly.pdbx_strand_id
1 'polypeptide(L)'
;MYFDLMGNVHRPGFRAHYDNITPYLADAQIAFKGLEITAVTETFGYATAMQRYWGTATDGNDFDLTFRTTSLVRKREDGNWKYVHEHFSFPVNMATQKADLTSRLNVTQTMKLE
;
A
#
# COMPACT_ATOMS: atom_id res chain seq x y z
N MET A 1 0.56 6.83 -2.33
CA MET A 1 1.09 6.55 -3.68
C MET A 1 2.11 5.46 -3.55
N TYR A 2 1.96 4.36 -4.29
CA TYR A 2 2.89 3.24 -4.26
C TYR A 2 4.16 3.63 -5.01
N PHE A 3 5.04 4.42 -4.42
CA PHE A 3 6.24 4.94 -5.10
C PHE A 3 7.03 3.84 -5.81
N ASP A 4 7.12 2.65 -5.19
CA ASP A 4 7.86 1.50 -5.72
C ASP A 4 7.14 0.73 -6.84
N LEU A 5 5.80 0.80 -6.93
CA LEU A 5 5.00 0.05 -7.93
C LEU A 5 4.56 0.93 -9.10
N MET A 6 4.37 2.23 -8.84
CA MET A 6 3.62 3.15 -9.69
C MET A 6 4.44 4.35 -10.18
N GLY A 7 5.68 4.48 -9.70
CA GLY A 7 6.54 5.61 -10.02
C GLY A 7 6.04 6.95 -9.44
N ASN A 8 6.73 8.03 -9.82
CA ASN A 8 6.39 9.38 -9.37
C ASN A 8 5.18 9.93 -10.15
N VAL A 9 4.03 10.05 -9.48
CA VAL A 9 2.84 10.68 -10.05
C VAL A 9 2.69 12.09 -9.50
N HIS A 10 2.99 13.09 -10.31
CA HIS A 10 2.78 14.48 -9.93
C HIS A 10 1.29 14.85 -10.04
N ARG A 11 0.85 15.83 -9.23
CA ARG A 11 -0.50 16.42 -9.38
C ARG A 11 -0.41 17.61 -10.35
N PRO A 12 -1.39 17.81 -11.26
CA PRO A 12 -2.53 16.94 -11.55
C PRO A 12 -2.10 15.70 -12.37
N GLY A 13 -2.84 14.59 -12.26
CA GLY A 13 -2.50 13.34 -12.98
C GLY A 13 -2.85 12.05 -12.25
N PHE A 14 -3.18 12.15 -10.96
CA PHE A 14 -3.48 10.99 -10.12
C PHE A 14 -4.59 10.09 -10.67
N ARG A 15 -5.68 10.67 -11.22
CA ARG A 15 -6.82 9.88 -11.73
C ARG A 15 -6.47 9.08 -12.98
N ALA A 16 -5.94 9.75 -14.00
CA ALA A 16 -5.51 9.09 -15.23
C ALA A 16 -4.43 8.04 -14.98
N HIS A 17 -3.55 8.28 -14.00
CA HIS A 17 -2.60 7.27 -13.56
C HIS A 17 -3.31 6.06 -12.94
N TYR A 18 -4.27 6.27 -12.03
CA TYR A 18 -5.07 5.20 -11.45
C TYR A 18 -5.81 4.39 -12.52
N ASP A 19 -6.39 5.04 -13.53
CA ASP A 19 -7.10 4.36 -14.62
C ASP A 19 -6.20 3.38 -15.43
N ASN A 20 -4.88 3.57 -15.43
CA ASN A 20 -3.92 2.66 -16.07
C ASN A 20 -3.51 1.47 -15.20
N ILE A 21 -3.48 1.64 -13.88
CA ILE A 21 -3.02 0.61 -12.92
C ILE A 21 -4.18 -0.21 -12.36
N THR A 22 -5.38 0.34 -12.30
CA THR A 22 -6.56 -0.34 -11.77
C THR A 22 -6.94 -1.59 -12.55
N PRO A 23 -6.74 -1.73 -13.88
CA PRO A 23 -6.93 -3.00 -14.57
C PRO A 23 -6.06 -4.12 -13.99
N TYR A 24 -4.81 -3.83 -13.62
CA TYR A 24 -3.91 -4.83 -13.06
C TYR A 24 -4.38 -5.37 -11.70
N LEU A 25 -5.12 -4.54 -10.94
CA LEU A 25 -5.66 -4.89 -9.62
C LEU A 25 -7.19 -5.02 -9.64
N ALA A 26 -7.82 -5.13 -10.81
CA ALA A 26 -9.27 -4.98 -10.95
C ALA A 26 -10.04 -6.10 -10.23
N ASP A 27 -9.47 -7.31 -10.20
CA ASP A 27 -10.02 -8.47 -9.50
C ASP A 27 -9.24 -8.81 -8.22
N ALA A 28 -8.59 -7.81 -7.61
CA ALA A 28 -7.86 -8.00 -6.37
C ALA A 28 -8.82 -8.33 -5.21
N GLN A 29 -8.54 -9.43 -4.53
CA GLN A 29 -9.01 -9.65 -3.17
C GLN A 29 -8.15 -8.80 -2.22
N ILE A 30 -8.78 -8.15 -1.24
CA ILE A 30 -8.11 -7.28 -0.30
C ILE A 30 -8.42 -7.70 1.13
N ALA A 31 -7.38 -7.87 1.94
CA ALA A 31 -7.49 -8.12 3.37
C ALA A 31 -6.73 -7.05 4.15
N PHE A 32 -7.28 -6.68 5.31
CA PHE A 32 -6.70 -5.72 6.24
C PHE A 32 -6.42 -6.41 7.58
N LYS A 33 -5.31 -6.07 8.22
CA LYS A 33 -4.97 -6.54 9.56
C LYS A 33 -4.37 -5.39 10.38
N GLY A 34 -4.74 -5.31 11.65
CA GLY A 34 -4.20 -4.30 12.58
C GLY A 34 -4.50 -2.88 12.13
N LEU A 35 -5.75 -2.62 11.72
CA LEU A 35 -6.21 -1.27 11.42
C LEU A 35 -6.25 -0.46 12.72
N GLU A 36 -5.46 0.60 12.77
CA GLU A 36 -5.47 1.58 13.85
C GLU A 36 -5.76 2.95 13.25
N ILE A 37 -6.57 3.75 13.96
CA ILE A 37 -6.94 5.09 13.53
C ILE A 37 -6.73 6.04 14.71
N THR A 38 -5.96 7.09 14.47
CA THR A 38 -5.69 8.13 15.45
C THR A 38 -6.23 9.47 14.98
N ALA A 39 -7.20 10.00 15.71
CA ALA A 39 -7.61 11.40 15.58
C ALA A 39 -6.54 12.28 16.24
N VAL A 40 -5.99 13.23 15.48
CA VAL A 40 -4.95 14.16 15.99
C VAL A 40 -5.58 15.51 16.32
N THR A 41 -6.49 15.97 15.47
CA THR A 41 -7.31 17.17 15.69
C THR A 41 -8.74 16.91 15.21
N GLU A 42 -9.65 17.86 15.40
CA GLU A 42 -11.02 17.79 14.86
C GLU A 42 -11.08 17.64 13.33
N THR A 43 -10.00 18.01 12.63
CA THR A 43 -9.95 18.04 11.16
C THR A 43 -8.80 17.23 10.57
N PHE A 44 -7.99 16.55 11.39
CA PHE A 44 -6.85 15.77 10.92
C PHE A 44 -6.66 14.47 11.72
N GLY A 45 -6.29 13.41 11.02
CA GLY A 45 -5.98 12.12 11.61
C GLY A 45 -5.12 11.27 10.69
N TYR A 46 -4.74 10.09 11.17
CA TYR A 46 -4.07 9.09 10.37
C TYR A 46 -4.60 7.69 10.66
N ALA A 47 -4.43 6.80 9.69
CA ALA A 47 -4.71 5.39 9.83
C ALA A 47 -3.49 4.57 9.42
N THR A 48 -3.24 3.48 10.15
CA THR A 48 -2.20 2.49 9.83
C THR A 48 -2.84 1.12 9.71
N ALA A 49 -2.33 0.30 8.80
CA ALA A 49 -2.77 -1.10 8.66
C ALA A 49 -1.71 -1.93 7.94
N MET A 50 -1.76 -3.24 8.11
CA MET A 50 -1.24 -4.17 7.11
C MET A 50 -2.33 -4.46 6.09
N GLN A 51 -1.97 -4.47 4.82
CA GLN A 51 -2.86 -4.80 3.72
C GLN A 51 -2.25 -5.92 2.88
N ARG A 52 -3.11 -6.83 2.41
CA ARG A 52 -2.75 -7.86 1.43
C ARG A 52 -3.70 -7.78 0.24
N TYR A 53 -3.13 -7.69 -0.95
CA TYR A 53 -3.81 -7.69 -2.24
C TYR A 53 -3.39 -8.95 -2.97
N TRP A 54 -4.32 -9.78 -3.43
CA TRP A 54 -3.97 -10.94 -4.23
C TRP A 54 -5.05 -11.26 -5.26
N GLY A 55 -4.67 -11.92 -6.34
CA GLY A 55 -5.58 -12.29 -7.41
C GLY A 55 -4.84 -12.56 -8.70
N THR A 56 -5.58 -12.57 -9.80
CA THR A 56 -5.04 -12.73 -11.16
C THR A 56 -5.25 -11.42 -11.91
N ALA A 57 -4.18 -10.84 -12.45
CA ALA A 57 -4.23 -9.62 -13.22
C ALA A 57 -4.85 -9.84 -14.61
N THR A 58 -5.21 -8.76 -15.31
CA THR A 58 -5.82 -8.82 -16.64
C THR A 58 -4.96 -9.46 -17.72
N ASP A 59 -3.64 -9.56 -17.49
CA ASP A 59 -2.70 -10.25 -18.37
C ASP A 59 -2.61 -11.77 -18.08
N GLY A 60 -3.36 -12.27 -17.09
CA GLY A 60 -3.39 -13.67 -16.67
C GLY A 60 -2.36 -14.05 -15.62
N ASN A 61 -1.50 -13.12 -15.17
CA ASN A 61 -0.49 -13.39 -14.15
C ASN A 61 -1.06 -13.24 -12.74
N ASP A 62 -0.73 -14.17 -11.85
CA ASP A 62 -1.08 -14.06 -10.44
C ASP A 62 -0.20 -13.01 -9.73
N PHE A 63 -0.81 -12.27 -8.79
CA PHE A 63 -0.11 -11.35 -7.89
C PHE A 63 -0.49 -11.59 -6.43
N ASP A 64 0.47 -11.32 -5.53
CA ASP A 64 0.28 -11.34 -4.08
C ASP A 64 1.18 -10.26 -3.46
N LEU A 65 0.57 -9.17 -3.01
CA LEU A 65 1.22 -7.99 -2.47
C LEU A 65 0.80 -7.83 -1.00
N THR A 66 1.73 -7.93 -0.07
CA THR A 66 1.54 -7.59 1.34
C THR A 66 2.43 -6.41 1.70
N PHE A 67 1.84 -5.35 2.23
CA PHE A 67 2.52 -4.12 2.60
C PHE A 67 1.87 -3.47 3.82
N ARG A 68 2.60 -2.56 4.47
CA ARG A 68 2.05 -1.69 5.51
C ARG A 68 1.63 -0.36 4.89
N THR A 69 0.49 0.16 5.32
CA THR A 69 -0.06 1.44 4.89
C THR A 69 -0.04 2.45 6.03
N THR A 70 0.27 3.69 5.69
CA THR A 70 0.01 4.87 6.52
C THR A 70 -0.75 5.88 5.68
N SER A 71 -1.99 6.16 6.05
CA SER A 71 -2.87 7.08 5.33
C SER A 71 -3.18 8.29 6.21
N LEU A 72 -2.85 9.49 5.72
CA LEU A 72 -3.19 10.74 6.39
C LEU A 72 -4.52 11.25 5.84
N VAL A 73 -5.44 11.62 6.73
CA VAL A 73 -6.77 12.10 6.37
C VAL A 73 -7.01 13.50 6.91
N ARG A 74 -7.71 14.31 6.11
CA ARG A 74 -8.13 15.65 6.51
C ARG A 74 -9.61 15.85 6.23
N LYS A 75 -10.32 16.42 7.21
CA LYS A 75 -11.70 16.88 7.05
C LYS A 75 -11.71 18.15 6.22
N ARG A 76 -12.55 18.18 5.19
CA ARG A 76 -12.77 19.33 4.31
C ARG A 76 -13.87 20.22 4.88
N GLU A 77 -14.04 21.41 4.31
CA GLU A 77 -15.04 22.39 4.74
C GLU A 77 -16.48 21.88 4.60
N ASP A 78 -16.72 20.99 3.62
CA ASP A 78 -18.00 20.28 3.42
C ASP A 78 -18.25 19.17 4.46
N GLY A 79 -17.35 19.00 5.43
CA GLY A 79 -17.42 17.99 6.47
C GLY A 79 -16.88 16.61 6.08
N ASN A 80 -16.53 16.39 4.80
CA ASN A 80 -16.05 15.10 4.32
C ASN A 80 -14.57 14.87 4.65
N TRP A 81 -14.23 13.66 5.10
CA TRP A 81 -12.83 13.23 5.23
C TRP A 81 -12.26 12.78 3.90
N LYS A 82 -11.04 13.22 3.59
CA LYS A 82 -10.31 12.82 2.37
C LYS A 82 -8.89 12.40 2.73
N TYR A 83 -8.38 11.39 2.04
CA TYR A 83 -6.95 11.11 2.03
C TYR A 83 -6.18 12.30 1.46
N VAL A 84 -5.19 12.78 2.19
CA VAL A 84 -4.28 13.85 1.76
C VAL A 84 -2.89 13.32 1.49
N HIS A 85 -2.53 12.17 2.07
CA HIS A 85 -1.30 11.45 1.82
C HIS A 85 -1.51 9.96 2.08
N GLU A 86 -0.82 9.12 1.32
CA GLU A 86 -0.76 7.68 1.57
C GLU A 86 0.66 7.20 1.31
N HIS A 87 1.19 6.45 2.26
CA HIS A 87 2.47 5.79 2.18
C HIS A 87 2.26 4.28 2.24
N PHE A 88 2.92 3.55 1.35
CA PHE A 88 2.89 2.10 1.26
C PHE A 88 4.33 1.63 1.41
N SER A 89 4.61 0.78 2.39
CA SER A 89 5.95 0.27 2.67
C SER A 89 6.02 -1.23 2.43
N PHE A 90 6.89 -1.65 1.52
CA PHE A 90 7.24 -3.04 1.25
C PHE A 90 8.57 -3.38 1.95
N PRO A 91 8.72 -4.58 2.52
CA PRO A 91 10.03 -5.07 2.94
C PRO A 91 10.99 -5.17 1.76
N VAL A 92 12.28 -5.00 2.03
CA VAL A 92 13.35 -5.18 1.03
C VAL A 92 14.31 -6.23 1.55
N ASN A 93 14.68 -7.18 0.68
CA ASN A 93 15.78 -8.08 0.96
C ASN A 93 17.09 -7.28 0.92
N MET A 94 17.72 -7.11 2.07
CA MET A 94 18.91 -6.26 2.18
C MET A 94 20.14 -6.79 1.43
N ALA A 95 20.24 -8.10 1.20
CA ALA A 95 21.36 -8.71 0.48
C ALA A 95 21.24 -8.52 -1.04
N THR A 96 20.02 -8.67 -1.58
CA THR A 96 19.78 -8.55 -3.02
C THR A 96 19.30 -7.17 -3.44
N GLN A 97 18.93 -6.32 -2.48
CA GLN A 97 18.29 -5.02 -2.68
C GLN A 97 16.98 -5.09 -3.47
N LYS A 98 16.34 -6.27 -3.49
CA LYS A 98 15.04 -6.48 -4.15
C LYS A 98 13.91 -6.38 -3.14
N ALA A 99 12.80 -5.78 -3.54
CA ALA A 99 11.58 -5.77 -2.74
C ALA A 99 11.06 -7.20 -2.52
N ASP A 100 10.60 -7.50 -1.31
CA ASP A 100 9.77 -8.67 -1.01
C ASP A 100 8.30 -8.23 -1.00
N LEU A 101 7.62 -8.53 -2.09
CA LEU A 101 6.23 -8.14 -2.27
C LEU A 101 5.28 -8.95 -1.40
N THR A 102 5.71 -10.08 -0.83
CA THR A 102 4.84 -10.96 -0.04
C THR A 102 4.94 -10.72 1.46
N SER A 103 5.96 -9.98 1.92
CA SER A 103 6.29 -9.81 3.33
C SER A 103 6.37 -11.13 4.11
N ARG A 104 6.72 -12.25 3.45
CA ARG A 104 6.76 -13.57 4.06
C ARG A 104 8.14 -13.78 4.67
N LEU A 105 8.17 -14.02 5.98
CA LEU A 105 9.40 -14.45 6.65
C LEU A 105 9.76 -15.86 6.17
N ASN A 106 10.82 -16.00 5.38
CA ASN A 106 11.47 -17.29 5.18
C ASN A 106 12.15 -17.67 6.50
N VAL A 107 11.53 -18.58 7.26
CA VAL A 107 12.01 -19.05 8.58
C VAL A 107 13.49 -19.44 8.56
N THR A 108 13.96 -20.03 7.45
CA THR A 108 15.36 -20.43 7.24
C THR A 108 16.35 -19.27 7.08
N GLN A 109 15.90 -18.08 6.65
CA GLN A 109 16.76 -16.91 6.51
C GLN A 109 16.89 -16.12 7.82
N THR A 110 15.90 -16.16 8.70
CA THR A 110 15.88 -15.41 9.96
C THR A 110 16.63 -16.11 11.11
N MET A 111 16.82 -17.44 11.02
CA MET A 111 17.50 -18.24 12.05
C MET A 111 19.02 -18.31 11.88
N LYS A 112 19.60 -17.70 10.84
CA LYS A 112 21.05 -17.47 10.78
C LYS A 112 21.40 -16.25 11.64
N LEU A 113 21.37 -16.45 12.95
CA LEU A 113 22.20 -15.67 13.86
C LEU A 113 23.62 -16.21 13.67
N GLU A 114 24.46 -15.45 12.99
CA GLU A 114 25.92 -15.64 13.05
C GLU A 114 26.43 -15.34 14.47
#